data_AF-A0AAU0UAP5-F1
#
_entry.id   AF-A0AAU0UAP5-F1
#
_cell.length_a   1.000
_cell.length_b   1.000
_cell.length_c   1.000
_cell.angle_alpha   90.00
_cell.angle_beta   90.00
_cell.angle_gamma   90.00
#
_symmetry.space_group_name_H-M   'P 1'
#
loop_
_entity.id
_entity.type
_entity.pdbx_description
1 polymer ?
#
loop_
_entity_poly.entity_id
_entity_poly.type
_entity_poly.pdbx_seq_one_letter_code
_entity_poly.pdbx_strand_id
1 'polypeptide(L)'
;MDEVQRLGELLSANQRNEEHKHQQFHADLAHWESSILKLYEQIEGWMAPLKNSGQMVFEYEPHLAQSKGYPDENSPFRTQRMTLSFASRQVVFVPDAMGPKGQVSIAASGLSVHAQEQISLTLTPPAEQWMMNKRIGVKESETLPFTADGFARQLQTLVPQHPA
;
A
#
# COMPACT_ATOMS: atom_id res chain seq x y z
N MET A 1 -8.55 51.07 9.12
CA MET A 1 -7.74 49.83 9.03
C MET A 1 -6.75 50.08 7.93
N ASP A 2 -5.46 50.11 8.27
CA ASP A 2 -4.38 50.32 7.31
C ASP A 2 -4.22 49.06 6.43
N GLU A 3 -4.11 49.23 5.13
CA GLU A 3 -3.93 48.13 4.18
C GLU A 3 -2.64 47.34 4.47
N VAL A 4 -1.61 48.00 5.02
CA VAL A 4 -0.37 47.38 5.46
C VAL A 4 -0.61 46.42 6.64
N GLN A 5 -1.48 46.81 7.58
CA GLN A 5 -1.83 45.96 8.74
C GLN A 5 -2.60 44.72 8.28
N ARG A 6 -3.53 44.87 7.33
CA ARG A 6 -4.27 43.75 6.73
C ARG A 6 -3.35 42.79 5.96
N LEU A 7 -2.36 43.31 5.25
CA LEU A 7 -1.35 42.49 4.59
C LEU A 7 -0.50 41.70 5.60
N GLY A 8 -0.09 42.31 6.71
CA GLY A 8 0.63 41.62 7.79
C GLY A 8 -0.16 40.47 8.39
N GLU A 9 -1.46 40.65 8.62
CA GLU A 9 -2.36 39.61 9.10
C GLU A 9 -2.51 38.45 8.09
N LEU A 10 -2.66 38.77 6.80
CA LEU A 10 -2.75 37.77 5.74
C LEU A 10 -1.46 36.96 5.58
N LEU A 11 -0.29 37.60 5.62
CA LEU A 11 1.01 36.92 5.55
C LEU A 11 1.23 35.99 6.75
N SER A 12 0.88 36.45 7.96
CA SER A 12 0.98 35.65 9.18
C SER A 12 0.00 34.47 9.19
N ALA A 13 -1.20 34.65 8.65
CA ALA A 13 -2.16 33.57 8.45
C ALA A 13 -1.67 32.56 7.41
N ASN A 14 -1.07 33.04 6.31
CA ASN A 14 -0.52 32.18 5.27
C ASN A 14 0.65 31.34 5.78
N GLN A 15 1.60 31.95 6.50
CA GLN A 15 2.74 31.24 7.08
C GLN A 15 2.28 30.12 8.03
N ARG A 16 1.33 30.40 8.93
CA ARG A 16 0.76 29.37 9.82
C ARG A 16 0.09 28.25 9.03
N ASN A 17 -0.65 28.59 7.97
CA ASN A 17 -1.28 27.58 7.13
C ASN A 17 -0.26 26.69 6.42
N GLU A 18 0.85 27.26 5.92
CA GLU A 18 1.92 26.47 5.31
C GLU A 18 2.61 25.57 6.32
N GLU A 19 2.92 26.06 7.52
CA GLU A 19 3.49 25.25 8.61
C GLU A 19 2.57 24.08 8.98
N HIS A 20 1.26 24.33 9.12
CA HIS A 20 0.27 23.29 9.38
C HIS A 20 0.19 22.25 8.26
N LYS A 21 0.22 22.68 6.99
CA LYS A 21 0.23 21.75 5.84
C LYS A 21 1.47 20.86 5.84
N HIS A 22 2.65 21.42 6.13
CA HIS A 22 3.89 20.65 6.20
C HIS A 22 3.81 19.61 7.32
N GLN A 23 3.37 20.00 8.51
CA GLN A 23 3.20 19.09 9.63
C GLN A 23 2.20 17.97 9.32
N GLN A 24 1.05 18.30 8.73
CA GLN A 24 0.05 17.30 8.34
C GLN A 24 0.62 16.34 7.29
N PHE A 25 1.33 16.85 6.29
CA PHE A 25 1.95 16.01 5.27
C PHE A 25 2.97 15.02 5.87
N HIS A 26 3.80 15.46 6.82
CA HIS A 26 4.73 14.58 7.52
C HIS A 26 4.01 13.52 8.36
N ALA A 27 2.92 13.87 9.03
CA ALA A 27 2.11 12.93 9.79
C ALA A 27 1.45 11.89 8.87
N ASP A 28 0.89 12.33 7.75
CA ASP A 28 0.26 11.45 6.75
C ASP A 28 1.30 10.51 6.11
N LEU A 29 2.50 11.02 5.81
CA LEU A 29 3.60 10.21 5.27
C LEU A 29 4.05 9.12 6.26
N ALA A 30 4.20 9.47 7.54
CA ALA A 30 4.53 8.50 8.59
C ALA A 30 3.41 7.45 8.76
N HIS A 31 2.15 7.87 8.66
CA HIS A 31 1.02 6.94 8.69
C HIS A 31 1.00 6.02 7.48
N TRP A 32 1.29 6.53 6.29
CA TRP A 32 1.37 5.76 5.05
C TRP A 32 2.43 4.65 5.16
N GLU A 33 3.65 5.00 5.57
CA GLU A 33 4.74 4.03 5.73
C GLU A 33 4.41 2.99 6.82
N SER A 34 3.98 3.45 8.00
CA SER A 34 3.64 2.56 9.12
C SER A 34 2.52 1.59 8.77
N SER A 35 1.52 2.02 8.00
CA SER A 35 0.40 1.17 7.58
C SER A 35 0.84 0.05 6.64
N ILE A 36 1.80 0.32 5.75
CA ILE A 36 2.38 -0.69 4.85
C ILE A 36 3.16 -1.73 5.66
N LEU A 37 4.03 -1.27 6.57
CA LEU A 37 4.84 -2.17 7.39
C LEU A 37 3.97 -3.07 8.29
N LYS A 38 2.95 -2.49 8.92
CA LYS A 38 1.98 -3.26 9.73
C LYS A 38 1.24 -4.32 8.91
N LEU A 39 0.86 -4.00 7.66
CA LEU A 39 0.23 -4.97 6.78
C LEU A 39 1.20 -6.13 6.45
N TYR A 40 2.48 -5.85 6.20
CA TYR A 40 3.47 -6.89 5.94
C TYR A 40 3.68 -7.79 7.16
N GLU A 41 3.81 -7.22 8.36
CA GLU A 41 3.86 -7.97 9.62
C GLU A 41 2.61 -8.85 9.79
N GLN A 42 1.44 -8.32 9.46
CA GLN A 42 0.17 -9.07 9.53
C GLN A 42 0.14 -10.25 8.55
N ILE A 43 0.58 -10.05 7.30
CA ILE A 43 0.67 -11.12 6.29
C ILE A 43 1.68 -12.19 6.72
N GLU A 44 2.86 -11.79 7.19
CA GLU A 44 3.85 -12.71 7.74
C GLU A 44 3.29 -13.51 8.91
N GLY A 45 2.57 -12.85 9.82
CA GLY A 45 1.92 -13.49 10.96
C GLY A 45 0.89 -14.53 10.55
N TRP A 46 0.06 -14.22 9.54
CA TRP A 46 -0.90 -15.19 8.99
C TRP A 46 -0.21 -16.41 8.37
N MET A 47 0.91 -16.19 7.70
CA MET A 47 1.67 -17.25 7.00
C MET A 47 2.78 -17.87 7.85
N ALA A 48 2.87 -17.52 9.14
CA ALA A 48 3.92 -18.00 10.03
C ALA A 48 4.10 -19.53 10.00
N PRO A 49 3.05 -20.37 9.96
CA PRO A 49 3.22 -21.82 9.84
C PRO A 49 3.99 -22.25 8.58
N LEU A 50 3.73 -21.61 7.43
CA LEU A 50 4.37 -21.93 6.15
C LEU A 50 5.79 -21.34 6.05
N LYS A 51 6.00 -20.17 6.66
CA LYS A 51 7.32 -19.56 6.81
C LYS A 51 8.23 -20.45 7.66
N ASN A 52 7.73 -20.88 8.83
CA ASN A 52 8.50 -21.66 9.79
C ASN A 52 8.82 -23.08 9.31
N SER A 53 7.98 -23.65 8.44
CA SER A 53 8.24 -24.93 7.78
C SER A 53 9.20 -24.82 6.57
N GLY A 54 9.64 -23.60 6.21
CA GLY A 54 10.48 -23.34 5.04
C GLY A 54 9.75 -23.47 3.70
N GLN A 55 8.42 -23.58 3.71
CA GLN A 55 7.61 -23.69 2.50
C GLN A 55 7.34 -22.34 1.83
N MET A 56 7.62 -21.26 2.55
CA MET A 56 7.38 -19.89 2.12
C MET A 56 8.52 -18.98 2.57
N VAL A 57 9.03 -18.17 1.64
CA VAL A 57 10.10 -17.21 1.89
C VAL A 57 9.57 -15.80 1.68
N PHE A 58 9.96 -14.90 2.58
CA PHE A 58 9.62 -13.48 2.53
C PHE A 58 10.90 -12.68 2.26
N GLU A 59 10.86 -11.81 1.27
CA GLU A 59 11.95 -10.93 0.89
C GLU A 59 11.46 -9.48 0.88
N TYR A 60 12.28 -8.58 1.40
CA TYR A 60 11.99 -7.16 1.48
C TYR A 60 13.07 -6.38 0.74
N GLU A 61 12.66 -5.54 -0.19
CA GLU A 61 13.57 -4.74 -0.99
C GLU A 61 13.18 -3.26 -0.93
N PRO A 62 14.15 -2.33 -0.84
CA PRO A 62 13.85 -0.90 -0.85
C PRO A 62 13.00 -0.51 -2.07
N HIS A 63 11.98 0.29 -1.82
CA HIS A 63 11.05 0.77 -2.83
C HIS A 63 10.81 2.27 -2.68
N LEU A 64 10.88 2.97 -3.82
CA LEU A 64 10.56 4.39 -3.93
C LEU A 64 9.30 4.53 -4.76
N ALA A 65 8.18 4.84 -4.10
CA ALA A 65 6.91 4.98 -4.79
C ALA A 65 6.84 6.36 -5.47
N GLN A 66 6.38 6.39 -6.72
CA GLN A 66 6.33 7.61 -7.53
C GLN A 66 4.88 8.03 -7.79
N SER A 67 4.64 9.34 -7.88
CA SER A 67 3.36 9.87 -8.33
C SER A 67 3.57 11.02 -9.29
N LYS A 68 2.52 11.44 -10.00
CA LYS A 68 2.56 12.62 -10.87
C LYS A 68 3.02 13.90 -10.15
N GLY A 69 2.82 13.99 -8.83
CA GLY A 69 3.27 15.12 -8.00
C GLY A 69 4.72 15.03 -7.54
N TYR A 70 5.33 13.85 -7.57
CA TYR A 70 6.72 13.60 -7.15
C TYR A 70 7.42 12.64 -8.14
N PRO A 71 7.75 13.11 -9.36
CA PRO A 71 8.31 12.28 -10.42
C PRO A 71 9.85 12.34 -10.44
N ASP A 72 10.57 11.70 -9.51
CA ASP A 72 12.04 11.49 -9.55
C ASP A 72 12.55 10.73 -8.30
N GLU A 73 13.88 10.71 -8.09
CA GLU A 73 14.57 10.14 -6.92
C GLU A 73 14.28 10.88 -5.60
N ASN A 74 13.62 12.06 -5.64
CA ASN A 74 13.31 12.86 -4.46
C ASN A 74 11.91 12.58 -3.90
N SER A 75 11.23 11.53 -4.37
CA SER A 75 9.94 11.15 -3.80
C SER A 75 10.06 10.92 -2.28
N PRO A 76 9.17 11.53 -1.48
CA PRO A 76 9.16 11.30 -0.03
C PRO A 76 8.62 9.91 0.33
N PHE A 77 8.01 9.20 -0.62
CA PHE A 77 7.37 7.89 -0.43
C PHE A 77 8.40 6.75 -0.50
N ARG A 78 9.21 6.64 0.55
CA ARG A 78 10.23 5.59 0.70
C ARG A 78 9.69 4.50 1.61
N THR A 79 9.79 3.26 1.15
CA THR A 79 9.35 2.08 1.90
C THR A 79 10.05 0.85 1.34
N GLN A 80 9.45 -0.32 1.47
CA GLN A 80 9.90 -1.57 0.89
C GLN A 80 8.79 -2.26 0.10
N ARG A 81 9.16 -3.01 -0.94
CA ARG A 81 8.29 -4.00 -1.56
C ARG A 81 8.48 -5.33 -0.83
N MET A 82 7.43 -6.12 -0.73
CA MET A 82 7.46 -7.46 -0.16
C MET A 82 7.25 -8.50 -1.26
N THR A 83 8.16 -9.46 -1.35
CA THR A 83 8.04 -10.62 -2.24
C THR A 83 7.85 -11.88 -1.39
N LEU A 84 6.80 -12.63 -1.72
CA LEU A 84 6.47 -13.92 -1.14
C LEU A 84 6.77 -15.02 -2.16
N SER A 85 7.66 -15.96 -1.84
CA SER A 85 7.99 -17.09 -2.72
C SER A 85 7.48 -18.41 -2.13
N PHE A 86 6.72 -19.19 -2.90
CA PHE A 86 6.22 -20.52 -2.52
C PHE A 86 5.94 -21.39 -3.75
N ALA A 87 6.18 -22.70 -3.68
CA ALA A 87 5.83 -23.69 -4.73
C ALA A 87 6.10 -23.22 -6.19
N SER A 88 7.28 -22.65 -6.44
CA SER A 88 7.73 -22.05 -7.73
C SER A 88 7.05 -20.76 -8.19
N ARG A 89 6.22 -20.14 -7.35
CA ARG A 89 5.53 -18.88 -7.62
C ARG A 89 6.01 -17.77 -6.72
N GLN A 90 5.80 -16.55 -7.20
CA GLN A 90 6.06 -15.32 -6.47
C GLN A 90 4.82 -14.45 -6.44
N VAL A 91 4.53 -13.89 -5.28
CA VAL A 91 3.55 -12.82 -5.10
C VAL A 91 4.31 -11.58 -4.65
N VAL A 92 4.14 -10.48 -5.39
CA VAL A 92 4.89 -9.24 -5.12
C VAL A 92 3.90 -8.13 -4.77
N PHE A 93 4.13 -7.52 -3.61
CA PHE A 93 3.41 -6.37 -3.10
C PHE A 93 4.25 -5.12 -3.31
N VAL A 94 3.76 -4.19 -4.13
CA VAL A 94 4.44 -2.94 -4.47
C VAL A 94 3.60 -1.77 -3.97
N PRO A 95 4.05 -1.03 -2.95
CA PRO A 95 3.32 0.14 -2.47
C PRO A 95 3.27 1.26 -3.50
N ASP A 96 2.12 1.92 -3.60
CA ASP A 96 1.94 3.13 -4.39
C ASP A 96 2.17 4.37 -3.52
N ALA A 97 2.51 5.48 -4.18
CA ALA A 97 2.58 6.78 -3.52
C ALA A 97 1.21 7.15 -2.92
N MET A 98 1.23 7.86 -1.79
CA MET A 98 0.02 8.18 -1.06
C MET A 98 -1.03 8.87 -1.94
N GLY A 99 -2.23 8.30 -1.95
CA GLY A 99 -3.36 8.80 -2.70
C GLY A 99 -4.09 9.97 -2.01
N PRO A 100 -5.19 10.44 -2.61
CA PRO A 100 -6.02 11.49 -2.03
C PRO A 100 -6.48 11.13 -0.62
N LYS A 101 -6.57 12.14 0.26
CA LYS A 101 -7.03 11.97 1.66
C LYS A 101 -6.22 10.96 2.48
N GLY A 102 -4.93 10.80 2.18
CA GLY A 102 -4.05 9.89 2.92
C GLY A 102 -4.28 8.41 2.59
N GLN A 103 -4.94 8.11 1.47
CA GLN A 103 -5.16 6.73 1.05
C GLN A 103 -3.82 6.01 0.82
N VAL A 104 -3.68 4.84 1.44
CA VAL A 104 -2.55 3.92 1.23
C VAL A 104 -2.98 2.86 0.24
N SER A 105 -2.16 2.60 -0.78
CA SER A 105 -2.45 1.59 -1.81
C SER A 105 -1.23 0.71 -2.05
N ILE A 106 -1.46 -0.56 -2.34
CA ILE A 106 -0.42 -1.54 -2.69
C ILE A 106 -0.92 -2.36 -3.86
N ALA A 107 -0.19 -2.35 -4.97
CA ALA A 107 -0.41 -3.27 -6.07
C ALA A 107 0.10 -4.67 -5.69
N ALA A 108 -0.74 -5.70 -5.87
CA ALA A 108 -0.38 -7.09 -5.59
C ALA A 108 -0.39 -7.90 -6.90
N SER A 109 0.79 -8.30 -7.35
CA SER A 109 0.99 -9.11 -8.56
C SER A 109 1.28 -10.57 -8.20
N GLY A 110 0.95 -11.50 -9.08
CA GLY A 110 1.10 -12.95 -8.85
C GLY A 110 0.00 -13.58 -7.99
N LEU A 111 -0.96 -12.79 -7.48
CA LEU A 111 -2.12 -13.29 -6.73
C LEU A 111 -3.24 -13.90 -7.58
N SER A 112 -3.10 -13.90 -8.90
CA SER A 112 -4.07 -14.52 -9.79
C SER A 112 -3.38 -15.44 -10.81
N VAL A 113 -4.08 -16.51 -11.19
CA VAL A 113 -3.75 -17.35 -12.35
C VAL A 113 -4.10 -16.68 -13.68
N HIS A 114 -4.96 -15.67 -13.66
CA HIS A 114 -5.41 -14.94 -14.84
C HIS A 114 -4.58 -13.66 -14.99
N ALA A 115 -3.70 -13.62 -16.00
CA ALA A 115 -2.78 -12.51 -16.23
C ALA A 115 -3.45 -11.13 -16.45
N GLN A 116 -4.76 -11.10 -16.74
CA GLN A 116 -5.53 -9.86 -16.91
C GLN A 116 -6.14 -9.31 -15.61
N GLU A 117 -6.03 -10.05 -14.51
CA GLU A 117 -6.57 -9.61 -13.21
C GLU A 117 -5.55 -8.75 -12.47
N GLN A 118 -5.97 -7.55 -12.10
CA GLN A 118 -5.21 -6.64 -11.26
C GLN A 118 -5.79 -6.68 -9.86
N ILE A 119 -4.93 -6.94 -8.87
CA ILE A 119 -5.30 -6.93 -7.46
C ILE A 119 -4.57 -5.77 -6.79
N SER A 120 -5.29 -4.98 -6.02
CA SER A 120 -4.72 -3.91 -5.20
C SER A 120 -5.33 -3.89 -3.81
N LEU A 121 -4.50 -3.66 -2.81
CA LEU A 121 -4.92 -3.45 -1.44
C LEU A 121 -5.01 -1.95 -1.17
N THR A 122 -6.08 -1.50 -0.54
CA THR A 122 -6.30 -0.09 -0.20
C THR A 122 -6.70 0.06 1.26
N LEU A 123 -6.11 1.04 1.93
CA LEU A 123 -6.50 1.51 3.26
C LEU A 123 -6.83 3.00 3.15
N THR A 124 -8.03 3.40 3.57
CA THR A 124 -8.44 4.81 3.52
C THR A 124 -8.75 5.28 4.93
N PRO A 125 -7.93 6.15 5.53
CA PRO A 125 -8.18 6.69 6.87
C PRO A 125 -9.59 7.31 6.98
N PRO A 126 -10.28 7.15 8.12
CA PRO A 126 -9.81 6.58 9.38
C PRO A 126 -10.01 5.05 9.49
N ALA A 127 -10.27 4.34 8.38
CA ALA A 127 -10.45 2.89 8.44
C ALA A 127 -9.15 2.19 8.83
N GLU A 128 -9.27 1.10 9.60
CA GLU A 128 -8.16 0.23 10.01
C GLU A 128 -8.09 -1.07 9.20
N GLN A 129 -9.16 -1.39 8.47
CA GLN A 129 -9.26 -2.61 7.68
C GLN A 129 -8.80 -2.38 6.25
N TRP A 130 -7.81 -3.16 5.81
CA TRP A 130 -7.41 -3.20 4.41
C TRP A 130 -8.50 -3.85 3.55
N MET A 131 -8.75 -3.24 2.40
CA MET A 131 -9.69 -3.73 1.40
C MET A 131 -8.90 -4.22 0.18
N MET A 132 -9.19 -5.43 -0.28
CA MET A 132 -8.70 -5.98 -1.52
C MET A 132 -9.66 -5.64 -2.65
N ASN A 133 -9.15 -4.99 -3.69
CA ASN A 133 -9.86 -4.65 -4.90
C ASN A 133 -9.37 -5.55 -6.02
N LYS A 134 -10.29 -6.20 -6.72
CA LYS A 134 -9.99 -7.07 -7.85
C LYS A 134 -10.63 -6.50 -9.10
N ARG A 135 -9.81 -6.14 -10.09
CA ARG A 135 -10.25 -5.59 -11.36
C ARG A 135 -9.90 -6.52 -12.52
N ILE A 136 -10.87 -6.76 -13.41
CA ILE A 136 -10.68 -7.54 -14.65
C ILE A 136 -11.03 -6.65 -15.84
N GLY A 137 -10.01 -6.14 -16.53
CA GLY A 137 -10.19 -5.20 -17.64
C GLY A 137 -10.97 -3.93 -17.23
N VAL A 138 -12.08 -3.66 -17.91
CA VAL A 138 -12.94 -2.48 -17.66
C VAL A 138 -14.13 -2.77 -16.74
N LYS A 139 -14.31 -4.03 -16.30
CA LYS A 139 -15.42 -4.40 -15.43
C LYS A 139 -15.24 -3.88 -14.00
N GLU A 140 -16.38 -3.73 -13.34
CA GLU A 140 -16.52 -3.31 -11.95
C GLU A 140 -15.60 -4.13 -11.03
N SER A 141 -14.92 -3.41 -10.14
CA SER A 141 -13.99 -3.99 -9.17
C SER A 141 -14.77 -4.59 -8.02
N GLU A 142 -14.54 -5.87 -7.70
CA GLU A 142 -15.04 -6.43 -6.45
C GLU A 142 -14.12 -5.96 -5.32
N THR A 143 -14.69 -5.36 -4.27
CA THR A 143 -13.96 -4.86 -3.10
C THR A 143 -14.36 -5.67 -1.87
N LEU A 144 -13.40 -6.40 -1.30
CA LEU A 144 -13.60 -7.30 -0.17
C LEU A 144 -12.62 -7.00 0.95
N PRO A 145 -12.95 -7.26 2.23
CA PRO A 145 -11.98 -7.18 3.31
C PRO A 145 -10.80 -8.11 3.07
N PHE A 146 -9.58 -7.60 3.24
CA PHE A 146 -8.36 -8.40 3.17
C PHE A 146 -8.12 -9.11 4.51
N THR A 147 -8.36 -10.43 4.53
CA THR A 147 -8.29 -11.26 5.73
C THR A 147 -7.37 -12.45 5.53
N ALA A 148 -6.94 -13.08 6.63
CA ALA A 148 -6.11 -14.29 6.61
C ALA A 148 -6.73 -15.41 5.76
N ASP A 149 -8.02 -15.70 5.97
CA ASP A 149 -8.72 -16.79 5.26
C ASP A 149 -8.93 -16.47 3.78
N GLY A 150 -9.19 -15.20 3.45
CA GLY A 150 -9.32 -14.75 2.06
C GLY A 150 -7.99 -14.88 1.33
N PHE A 151 -6.92 -14.42 1.96
CA PHE A 151 -5.56 -14.50 1.43
C PHE A 151 -5.09 -15.95 1.27
N ALA A 152 -5.27 -16.80 2.27
CA ALA A 152 -4.91 -18.21 2.21
C ALA A 152 -5.66 -18.94 1.08
N ARG A 153 -6.97 -18.69 0.94
CA ARG A 153 -7.76 -19.24 -0.19
C ARG A 153 -7.22 -18.78 -1.52
N GLN A 154 -6.84 -17.50 -1.65
CA GLN A 154 -6.25 -16.98 -2.89
C GLN A 154 -4.94 -17.71 -3.21
N LEU A 155 -4.04 -17.89 -2.24
CA LEU A 155 -2.78 -18.60 -2.43
C LEU A 155 -2.98 -20.07 -2.82
N GLN A 156 -3.98 -20.75 -2.25
CA GLN A 156 -4.30 -22.14 -2.60
C GLN A 156 -4.66 -22.30 -4.08
N THR A 157 -5.33 -21.32 -4.70
CA THR A 157 -5.63 -21.36 -6.15
C THR A 157 -4.39 -21.32 -7.03
N LEU A 158 -3.25 -20.87 -6.48
CA LEU A 158 -1.98 -20.76 -7.18
C LEU A 158 -1.15 -22.05 -7.10
N VAL A 159 -1.46 -22.95 -6.15
CA VAL A 159 -0.77 -24.23 -6.01
C VAL A 159 -1.29 -25.20 -7.07
N PRO A 160 -0.43 -25.82 -7.89
CA PRO A 160 -0.85 -26.84 -8.86
C PRO A 160 -1.55 -27.99 -8.14
N GLN A 161 -2.78 -28.34 -8.56
CA GLN A 161 -3.56 -29.42 -7.93
C GLN A 161 -3.25 -30.83 -8.46
N HIS A 162 -2.28 -30.96 -9.37
CA HIS A 162 -1.82 -32.26 -9.87
C HIS A 162 -0.29 -32.31 -10.00
N PRO A 163 0.35 -33.43 -9.64
CA PRO A 163 1.73 -33.69 -10.06
C PRO A 163 1.74 -33.90 -11.58
N ALA A 164 2.73 -33.29 -12.24
CA ALA A 164 3.10 -33.63 -13.61
C ALA A 164 3.64 -35.07 -13.70
#